data_AF-A0A4Q3V812-F1
#
_entry.id   AF-A0A4Q3V812-F1
#
_cell.length_a   1.000
_cell.length_b   1.000
_cell.length_c   1.000
_cell.angle_alpha   90.00
_cell.angle_beta   90.00
_cell.angle_gamma   90.00
#
_symmetry.space_group_name_H-M   'P 1'
#
loop_
_entity.id
_entity.type
_entity.pdbx_description
1 polymer ?
#
loop_
_entity_poly.entity_id
_entity_poly.type
_entity_poly.pdbx_seq_one_letter_code
_entity_poly.pdbx_strand_id
1 'polypeptide(L)'
;MDGFGVDYELFEGTFFGPNAMAVTSHSRSAEYWRDQHPAGFTGPVGYTQTVARLEPVGELLTNLFGAQRSYEADRPALGAKAWGYPIGDHVVELLAPTGDGPLMRELVRTGEGIRSTVFGVADVAKARSHFAGLGFPIIDGTLPDSFAIEPSANFGLLFEFAQKS
;
A
#
# COMPACT_ATOMS: atom_id res chain seq x y z
N MET A 1 -15.85 3.34 16.93
CA MET A 1 -14.42 3.00 16.81
C MET A 1 -13.85 4.02 15.85
N ASP A 2 -12.80 4.74 16.24
CA ASP A 2 -12.12 5.66 15.32
C ASP A 2 -11.21 4.84 14.41
N GLY A 3 -11.38 4.96 13.10
CA GLY A 3 -10.61 4.23 12.10
C GLY A 3 -9.34 4.96 11.68
N PHE A 4 -9.08 6.16 12.22
CA PHE A 4 -7.91 6.98 11.90
C PHE A 4 -7.80 7.23 10.39
N GLY A 5 -8.94 7.59 9.78
CA GLY A 5 -9.07 7.85 8.35
C GLY A 5 -9.25 6.61 7.45
N VAL A 6 -9.44 5.42 8.04
CA VAL A 6 -9.71 4.17 7.31
C VAL A 6 -10.97 3.50 7.85
N ASP A 7 -11.88 3.13 6.95
CA ASP A 7 -13.03 2.28 7.28
C ASP A 7 -12.70 0.82 6.90
N TYR A 8 -13.05 -0.11 7.79
CA TYR A 8 -12.74 -1.54 7.62
C TYR A 8 -14.03 -2.32 7.40
N GLU A 9 -14.19 -2.85 6.20
CA GLU A 9 -15.31 -3.73 5.87
C GLU A 9 -14.91 -5.20 6.04
N LEU A 10 -15.67 -5.94 6.86
CA LEU A 10 -15.52 -7.37 7.07
C LEU A 10 -16.68 -8.09 6.38
N PHE A 11 -16.37 -8.92 5.39
CA PHE A 11 -17.37 -9.70 4.66
C PHE A 11 -16.93 -11.15 4.51
N GLU A 12 -17.91 -12.05 4.39
CA GLU A 12 -17.70 -13.45 4.03
C GLU A 12 -18.11 -13.64 2.56
N GLY A 13 -17.22 -14.16 1.73
CA GLY A 13 -17.49 -14.41 0.31
C GLY A 13 -16.26 -14.18 -0.57
N THR A 14 -16.49 -14.11 -1.87
CA THR A 14 -15.45 -13.81 -2.86
C THR A 14 -15.94 -12.78 -3.86
N PHE A 15 -15.09 -11.81 -4.19
CA PHE A 15 -15.31 -10.92 -5.33
C PHE A 15 -14.90 -11.57 -6.66
N PHE A 16 -14.28 -12.75 -6.63
CA PHE A 16 -13.75 -13.45 -7.80
C PHE A 16 -14.37 -14.84 -7.99
N GLY A 17 -14.54 -15.25 -9.24
CA GLY A 17 -15.00 -16.59 -9.60
C GLY A 17 -16.27 -16.59 -10.46
N PRO A 18 -16.63 -17.75 -11.04
CA PRO A 18 -17.76 -17.85 -11.97
C PRO A 18 -19.12 -17.45 -11.37
N ASN A 19 -19.21 -17.42 -10.04
CA ASN A 19 -20.44 -17.10 -9.29
C ASN A 19 -20.37 -15.75 -8.56
N ALA A 20 -19.33 -14.94 -8.77
CA ALA A 20 -19.23 -13.62 -8.14
C ALA A 20 -20.16 -12.62 -8.81
N MET A 21 -21.03 -11.97 -8.03
CA MET A 21 -22.06 -11.05 -8.55
C MET A 21 -21.52 -9.79 -9.23
N ALA A 22 -20.25 -9.42 -9.01
CA ALA A 22 -19.76 -8.07 -9.32
C ALA A 22 -18.50 -7.96 -10.19
N VAL A 23 -17.73 -9.03 -10.47
CA VAL A 23 -16.45 -8.87 -11.20
C VAL A 23 -16.25 -9.88 -12.33
N THR A 24 -16.61 -9.36 -13.51
CA THR A 24 -16.28 -9.68 -14.91
C THR A 24 -15.57 -11.00 -15.26
N SER A 25 -16.19 -11.73 -16.19
CA SER A 25 -15.62 -12.81 -17.01
C SER A 25 -14.43 -12.41 -17.90
N HIS A 26 -13.85 -11.22 -17.72
CA HIS A 26 -12.84 -10.61 -18.60
C HIS A 26 -11.48 -10.39 -17.93
N SER A 27 -11.33 -10.79 -16.66
CA SER A 27 -10.04 -10.69 -15.97
C SER A 27 -9.06 -11.73 -16.50
N ARG A 28 -7.82 -11.32 -16.77
CA ARG A 28 -6.73 -12.25 -17.07
C ARG A 28 -6.34 -13.03 -15.80
N SER A 29 -5.77 -14.22 -15.97
CA SER A 29 -5.35 -15.06 -14.85
C SER A 29 -4.17 -14.46 -14.08
N ALA A 30 -3.93 -14.93 -12.86
CA ALA A 30 -2.78 -14.50 -12.06
C ALA A 30 -1.45 -14.79 -12.77
N GLU A 31 -1.33 -15.93 -13.48
CA GLU A 31 -0.15 -16.29 -14.27
C GLU A 31 0.08 -15.31 -15.42
N TYR A 32 -0.98 -14.86 -16.10
CA TYR A 32 -0.83 -13.83 -17.12
C TYR A 32 -0.27 -12.54 -16.51
N TRP A 33 -0.84 -12.08 -15.40
CA TRP A 33 -0.41 -10.83 -14.75
C TRP A 33 1.03 -10.90 -14.26
N ARG A 34 1.46 -12.04 -13.73
CA ARG A 34 2.82 -12.25 -13.24
C ARG A 34 3.84 -12.47 -14.36
N ASP A 35 3.53 -13.36 -15.30
CA ASP A 35 4.53 -13.90 -16.23
C ASP A 35 4.51 -13.22 -17.60
N GLN A 36 3.36 -12.65 -18.02
CA GLN A 36 3.18 -12.08 -19.35
C GLN A 36 3.02 -10.56 -19.35
N HIS A 37 2.35 -9.98 -18.35
CA HIS A 37 2.19 -8.53 -18.28
C HIS A 37 3.57 -7.86 -18.13
N PRO A 38 3.87 -6.76 -18.86
CA PRO A 38 5.19 -6.12 -18.80
C PRO A 38 5.64 -5.69 -17.41
N ALA A 39 4.70 -5.30 -16.54
CA ALA A 39 4.98 -4.96 -15.14
C ALA A 39 5.11 -6.17 -14.19
N GLY A 40 4.66 -7.36 -14.59
CA GLY A 40 4.78 -8.59 -13.80
C GLY A 40 4.12 -8.54 -12.42
N PHE A 41 2.81 -8.30 -12.35
CA PHE A 41 2.09 -8.15 -11.07
C PHE A 41 1.95 -9.46 -10.29
N THR A 42 2.19 -9.40 -8.98
CA THR A 42 2.11 -10.54 -8.04
C THR A 42 1.00 -10.38 -7.00
N GLY A 43 0.03 -9.49 -7.27
CA GLY A 43 -1.06 -9.15 -6.37
C GLY A 43 -0.68 -8.07 -5.35
N PRO A 44 -1.60 -7.66 -4.47
CA PRO A 44 -1.34 -6.65 -3.46
C PRO A 44 -0.30 -7.10 -2.42
N VAL A 45 0.54 -6.16 -2.02
CA VAL A 45 1.43 -6.25 -0.85
C VAL A 45 0.72 -5.68 0.38
N GLY A 46 -0.04 -4.60 0.20
CA GLY A 46 -0.77 -3.96 1.29
C GLY A 46 -0.99 -2.48 1.05
N TYR A 47 -1.02 -1.69 2.12
CA TYR A 47 -1.13 -0.24 2.03
C TYR A 47 -0.40 0.44 3.19
N THR A 48 -0.02 1.70 2.98
CA THR A 48 0.55 2.54 4.04
C THR A 48 -0.52 3.48 4.58
N GLN A 49 -0.63 3.62 5.90
CA GLN A 49 -1.54 4.55 6.55
C GLN A 49 -0.76 5.63 7.30
N THR A 50 -1.02 6.89 6.98
CA THR A 50 -0.48 8.01 7.76
C THR A 50 -1.34 8.22 8.99
N VAL A 51 -0.71 8.26 10.16
CA VAL A 51 -1.37 8.43 11.47
C VAL A 51 -0.58 9.42 12.34
N ALA A 52 -1.24 10.11 13.25
CA ALA A 52 -0.58 11.03 14.17
C ALA A 52 0.23 10.27 15.24
N ARG A 53 -0.25 9.09 15.66
CA ARG A 53 0.40 8.21 16.65
C ARG A 53 0.23 6.76 16.24
N LEU A 54 1.29 5.96 16.39
CA LEU A 54 1.29 4.55 15.97
C LEU A 54 0.50 3.67 16.95
N GLU A 55 0.63 3.92 18.25
CA GLU A 55 0.10 3.07 19.32
C GLU A 55 -1.41 2.85 19.21
N PRO A 56 -2.27 3.89 19.11
CA PRO A 56 -3.71 3.69 19.10
C PRO A 56 -4.20 2.87 17.90
N VAL A 57 -3.58 3.06 16.74
CA VAL A 57 -3.95 2.33 15.52
C VAL A 57 -3.40 0.90 15.55
N GLY A 58 -2.21 0.70 16.12
CA GLY A 58 -1.67 -0.63 16.37
C GLY A 58 -2.55 -1.45 17.33
N GLU A 59 -3.07 -0.84 18.39
CA GLU A 59 -4.03 -1.46 19.31
C GLU A 59 -5.35 -1.80 18.59
N LEU A 60 -5.85 -0.89 17.74
CA LEU A 60 -7.01 -1.16 16.89
C LEU A 60 -6.78 -2.39 16.01
N LEU A 61 -5.68 -2.46 15.26
CA LEU A 61 -5.39 -3.59 14.38
C LEU A 61 -5.23 -4.91 15.15
N THR A 62 -4.62 -4.85 16.35
CA THR A 62 -4.49 -6.01 17.23
C THR A 62 -5.86 -6.50 17.71
N ASN A 63 -6.72 -5.58 18.15
CA ASN A 63 -8.03 -5.95 18.70
C ASN A 63 -9.03 -6.38 17.61
N LEU A 64 -8.98 -5.76 16.44
CA LEU A 64 -9.92 -6.03 15.34
C LEU A 64 -9.54 -7.29 14.57
N PHE A 65 -8.26 -7.48 14.26
CA PHE A 65 -7.78 -8.56 13.39
C PHE A 65 -6.96 -9.64 14.10
N GLY A 66 -6.62 -9.44 15.39
CA GLY A 66 -5.64 -10.30 16.07
C GLY A 66 -4.21 -10.12 15.53
N ALA A 67 -3.97 -9.06 14.74
CA ALA A 67 -2.67 -8.82 14.12
C ALA A 67 -1.60 -8.48 15.15
N GLN A 68 -0.38 -8.94 14.93
CA GLN A 68 0.78 -8.57 15.76
C GLN A 68 1.74 -7.73 14.94
N ARG A 69 2.33 -6.70 15.55
CA ARG A 69 3.37 -5.91 14.89
C ARG A 69 4.53 -6.81 14.50
N SER A 70 4.83 -6.91 13.21
CA SER A 70 5.89 -7.77 12.68
C SER A 70 7.24 -7.04 12.57
N TYR A 71 7.23 -5.73 12.32
CA TYR A 71 8.44 -4.93 12.25
C TYR A 71 8.22 -3.48 12.68
N GLU A 72 9.35 -2.83 12.95
CA GLU A 72 9.51 -1.40 13.15
C GLU A 72 10.66 -0.91 12.25
N ALA A 73 10.49 0.23 11.61
CA ALA A 73 11.52 0.81 10.74
C ALA A 73 11.48 2.34 10.74
N ASP A 74 12.64 2.97 10.52
CA ASP A 74 12.70 4.40 10.22
C ASP A 74 12.47 4.64 8.73
N ARG A 75 11.75 5.72 8.42
CA ARG A 75 11.50 6.22 7.05
C ARG A 75 12.10 7.63 6.96
N PRO A 76 13.43 7.77 6.90
CA PRO A 76 14.09 9.08 6.98
C PRO A 76 13.69 10.02 5.85
N ALA A 77 13.47 9.50 4.63
CA ALA A 77 12.99 10.30 3.49
C ALA A 77 11.62 10.95 3.75
N LEU A 78 10.79 10.36 4.62
CA LEU A 78 9.49 10.89 5.02
C LEU A 78 9.53 11.66 6.35
N GLY A 79 10.63 11.56 7.10
CA GLY A 79 10.71 12.04 8.48
C GLY A 79 9.74 11.28 9.40
N ALA A 80 9.71 9.95 9.28
CA ALA A 80 8.69 9.12 9.90
C ALA A 80 9.23 7.84 10.51
N LYS A 81 8.43 7.25 11.40
CA LYS A 81 8.59 5.92 11.97
C LYS A 81 7.46 5.03 11.46
N ALA A 82 7.79 3.79 11.14
CA ALA A 82 6.88 2.83 10.54
C ALA A 82 6.69 1.59 11.42
N TRP A 83 5.45 1.10 11.54
CA TRP A 83 5.12 -0.21 12.09
C TRP A 83 4.34 -1.06 11.09
N GLY A 84 4.79 -2.28 10.85
CA GLY A 84 4.11 -3.23 9.97
C GLY A 84 3.21 -4.19 10.73
N TYR A 85 1.97 -4.36 10.26
CA TYR A 85 1.00 -5.32 10.77
C TYR A 85 0.55 -6.25 9.64
N PRO A 86 0.98 -7.53 9.63
CA PRO A 86 0.51 -8.51 8.67
C PRO A 86 -0.94 -8.89 8.98
N ILE A 87 -1.79 -8.81 7.96
CA ILE A 87 -3.21 -9.18 8.01
C ILE A 87 -3.48 -10.02 6.75
N GLY A 88 -3.71 -11.32 6.92
CA GLY A 88 -3.74 -12.25 5.81
C GLY A 88 -2.40 -12.31 5.08
N ASP A 89 -2.42 -12.14 3.76
CA ASP A 89 -1.23 -12.08 2.90
C ASP A 89 -0.82 -10.63 2.55
N HIS A 90 -1.27 -9.66 3.33
CA HIS A 90 -0.98 -8.23 3.16
C HIS A 90 -0.38 -7.61 4.42
N VAL A 91 0.20 -6.43 4.27
CA VAL A 91 0.72 -5.62 5.38
C VAL A 91 0.01 -4.27 5.42
N VAL A 92 -0.49 -3.90 6.58
CA VAL A 92 -0.82 -2.51 6.91
C VAL A 92 0.42 -1.88 7.54
N GLU A 93 1.07 -0.97 6.82
CA GLU A 93 2.21 -0.21 7.34
C GLU A 93 1.71 1.14 7.88
N LEU A 94 1.73 1.29 9.20
CA LEU A 94 1.41 2.54 9.88
C LEU A 94 2.63 3.46 9.84
N LEU A 95 2.43 4.73 9.49
CA LEU A 95 3.46 5.76 9.41
C LEU A 95 3.09 6.93 10.32
N ALA A 96 3.96 7.26 11.27
CA ALA A 96 3.81 8.47 12.08
C ALA A 96 5.04 9.38 11.95
N PRO A 97 4.84 10.71 11.88
CA PRO A 97 5.95 11.64 11.77
C PRO A 97 6.78 11.62 13.07
N THR A 98 8.11 11.67 12.94
CA THR A 98 9.04 11.77 14.08
C THR A 98 9.37 13.22 14.45
N GLY A 99 8.81 14.19 13.71
CA GLY A 99 9.03 15.62 13.86
C GLY A 99 8.54 16.37 12.62
N ASP A 100 9.07 17.58 12.40
CA ASP A 100 8.81 18.31 11.17
C ASP A 100 9.41 17.60 9.96
N GLY A 101 8.60 17.38 8.93
CA GLY A 101 9.03 16.62 7.76
C GLY A 101 7.96 16.49 6.69
N PRO A 102 8.27 15.82 5.56
CA PRO A 102 7.30 15.55 4.50
C PRO A 102 6.01 14.92 5.01
N LEU A 103 6.09 13.88 5.86
CA LEU A 103 4.91 13.21 6.38
C LEU A 103 4.07 14.12 7.29
N MET A 104 4.71 14.93 8.16
CA MET A 104 3.97 15.87 9.02
C MET A 104 3.20 16.90 8.20
N ARG A 105 3.80 17.44 7.12
CA ARG A 105 3.12 18.36 6.21
C ARG A 105 1.96 17.71 5.47
N GLU A 106 2.12 16.45 5.09
CA GLU A 106 1.04 15.66 4.48
C GLU A 106 -0.10 15.46 5.46
N LEU A 107 0.19 14.97 6.67
CA LEU A 107 -0.78 14.74 7.75
C LEU A 107 -1.58 16.01 8.09
N VAL A 108 -0.92 17.17 8.20
CA VAL A 108 -1.60 18.45 8.45
C VAL A 108 -2.55 18.84 7.31
N ARG A 109 -2.19 18.50 6.06
CA ARG A 109 -2.96 18.86 4.86
C ARG A 109 -4.16 17.92 4.65
N THR A 110 -4.00 16.63 4.88
CA THR A 110 -4.99 15.60 4.50
C THR A 110 -5.65 14.91 5.67
N GLY A 111 -5.11 15.05 6.88
CA GLY A 111 -5.48 14.21 8.02
C GLY A 111 -4.87 12.81 7.92
N GLU A 112 -5.27 11.96 8.87
CA GLU A 112 -4.91 10.55 8.89
C GLU A 112 -5.67 9.77 7.80
N GLY A 113 -5.10 8.66 7.34
CA GLY A 113 -5.74 7.80 6.34
C GLY A 113 -4.75 7.07 5.44
N ILE A 114 -5.28 6.38 4.42
CA ILE A 114 -4.45 5.69 3.43
C ILE A 114 -3.62 6.71 2.66
N ARG A 115 -2.30 6.55 2.74
CA ARG A 115 -1.33 7.33 1.96
C ARG A 115 -1.05 6.70 0.61
N SER A 116 -0.87 5.37 0.58
CA SER A 116 -0.55 4.65 -0.64
C SER A 116 -1.11 3.23 -0.61
N THR A 117 -1.39 2.69 -1.78
CA THR A 117 -1.57 1.24 -1.97
C THR A 117 -0.32 0.66 -2.62
N VAL A 118 0.10 -0.52 -2.15
CA VAL A 118 1.35 -1.16 -2.58
C VAL A 118 1.02 -2.43 -3.35
N PHE A 119 1.35 -2.42 -4.64
CA PHE A 119 1.21 -3.56 -5.54
C PHE A 119 2.51 -4.35 -5.64
N GLY A 120 2.39 -5.67 -5.59
CA GLY A 120 3.49 -6.59 -5.79
C GLY A 120 3.88 -6.67 -7.25
N VAL A 121 5.17 -6.62 -7.54
CA VAL A 121 5.76 -6.89 -8.86
C VAL A 121 6.90 -7.90 -8.75
N ALA A 122 7.05 -8.74 -9.77
CA ALA A 122 8.07 -9.78 -9.80
C ALA A 122 9.49 -9.22 -9.98
N ASP A 123 9.61 -8.07 -10.66
CA ASP A 123 10.87 -7.34 -10.88
C ASP A 123 10.58 -5.84 -10.85
N VAL A 124 11.07 -5.18 -9.80
CA VAL A 124 10.86 -3.75 -9.55
C VAL A 124 11.47 -2.89 -10.66
N ALA A 125 12.68 -3.21 -11.12
CA ALA A 125 13.38 -2.43 -12.14
C ALA A 125 12.67 -2.52 -13.50
N LYS A 126 12.19 -3.71 -13.85
CA LYS A 126 11.39 -3.93 -15.07
C LYS A 126 10.06 -3.20 -15.01
N ALA A 127 9.34 -3.29 -13.89
CA ALA A 127 8.08 -2.57 -13.70
C ALA A 127 8.27 -1.06 -13.76
N ARG A 128 9.32 -0.54 -13.09
CA ARG A 128 9.70 0.88 -13.13
C ARG A 128 9.93 1.36 -14.55
N SER A 129 10.70 0.60 -15.32
CA SER A 129 11.02 0.91 -16.73
C SER A 129 9.76 0.87 -17.61
N HIS A 130 8.84 -0.06 -17.36
CA HIS A 130 7.58 -0.14 -18.10
C HIS A 130 6.71 1.10 -17.90
N PHE A 131 6.45 1.52 -16.65
CA PHE A 131 5.63 2.70 -16.39
C PHE A 131 6.30 3.99 -16.85
N ALA A 132 7.62 4.13 -16.67
CA ALA A 132 8.36 5.25 -17.22
C ALA A 132 8.26 5.30 -18.76
N GLY A 133 8.33 4.14 -19.43
CA GLY A 133 8.16 4.03 -20.88
C GLY A 133 6.75 4.38 -21.39
N LEU A 134 5.73 4.30 -20.52
CA LEU A 134 4.39 4.81 -20.78
C LEU A 134 4.24 6.32 -20.55
N GLY A 135 5.30 6.99 -20.09
CA GLY A 135 5.31 8.43 -19.83
C GLY A 135 4.85 8.84 -18.43
N PHE A 136 4.67 7.88 -17.51
CA PHE A 136 4.33 8.22 -16.13
C PHE A 136 5.55 8.80 -15.38
N PRO A 137 5.38 9.90 -14.64
CA PRO A 137 6.40 10.39 -13.73
C PRO A 137 6.58 9.40 -12.58
N ILE A 138 7.83 8.97 -12.37
CA ILE A 138 8.17 7.97 -11.34
C ILE A 138 8.99 8.62 -10.23
N ILE A 139 8.58 8.37 -9.00
CA ILE A 139 9.29 8.75 -7.77
C ILE A 139 9.65 7.50 -6.97
N ASP A 140 10.48 7.65 -5.94
CA ASP A 140 10.77 6.54 -5.04
C ASP A 140 9.58 6.29 -4.11
N GLY A 141 9.37 5.02 -3.73
CA GLY A 141 8.28 4.62 -2.86
C GLY A 141 8.65 4.71 -1.37
N THR A 142 7.72 4.30 -0.51
CA THR A 142 7.87 4.30 0.94
C THR A 142 8.76 3.15 1.42
N LEU A 143 8.60 1.97 0.82
CA LEU A 143 9.37 0.77 1.15
C LEU A 143 10.78 0.84 0.55
N PRO A 144 11.78 0.15 1.13
CA PRO A 144 13.08 0.01 0.50
C PRO A 144 12.91 -0.71 -0.85
N ASP A 145 13.69 -0.29 -1.84
CA ASP A 145 13.67 -0.88 -3.19
C ASP A 145 12.27 -0.90 -3.83
N SER A 146 11.43 0.11 -3.56
CA SER A 146 10.13 0.33 -4.21
C SER A 146 10.08 1.64 -4.99
N PHE A 147 9.12 1.77 -5.89
CA PHE A 147 8.85 3.02 -6.60
C PHE A 147 7.36 3.35 -6.55
N ALA A 148 7.02 4.59 -6.86
CA ALA A 148 5.65 5.03 -7.01
C ALA A 148 5.44 5.84 -8.29
N ILE A 149 4.21 5.87 -8.78
CA ILE A 149 3.82 6.86 -9.78
C ILE A 149 3.46 8.16 -9.06
N GLU A 150 3.94 9.30 -9.55
CA GLU A 150 3.68 10.61 -8.93
C GLU A 150 2.16 10.83 -8.78
N PRO A 151 1.66 11.22 -7.59
CA PRO A 151 0.22 11.35 -7.35
C PRO A 151 -0.50 12.31 -8.30
N SER A 152 0.21 13.33 -8.80
CA SER A 152 -0.30 14.29 -9.79
C SER A 152 -0.76 13.62 -11.09
N ALA A 153 -0.22 12.44 -11.42
CA ALA A 153 -0.61 11.63 -12.57
C ALA A 153 -1.81 10.69 -12.30
N ASN A 154 -2.25 10.54 -11.03
CA ASN A 154 -3.26 9.57 -10.61
C ASN A 154 -4.34 10.18 -9.69
N PHE A 155 -4.84 11.37 -10.00
CA PHE A 155 -5.89 12.05 -9.20
C PHE A 155 -5.53 12.21 -7.70
N GLY A 156 -4.24 12.31 -7.38
CA GLY A 156 -3.75 12.41 -6.00
C GLY A 156 -3.53 11.08 -5.30
N LEU A 157 -3.75 9.94 -5.96
CA LEU A 157 -3.49 8.61 -5.41
C LEU A 157 -2.02 8.23 -5.61
N LEU A 158 -1.39 7.76 -4.53
CA LEU A 158 -0.03 7.23 -4.59
C LEU A 158 -0.09 5.71 -4.78
N PHE A 159 0.19 5.26 -6.01
CA PHE A 159 0.34 3.85 -6.34
C PHE A 159 1.80 3.46 -6.24
N GLU A 160 2.11 2.59 -5.29
CA GLU A 160 3.45 2.06 -5.05
C GLU A 160 3.59 0.64 -5.57
N PHE A 161 4.82 0.28 -5.93
CA PHE A 161 5.18 -1.02 -6.48
C PHE A 161 6.44 -1.53 -5.80
N ALA A 162 6.36 -2.72 -5.21
CA ALA A 162 7.44 -3.36 -4.49
C ALA A 162 7.48 -4.85 -4.82
N GLN A 163 8.60 -5.50 -4.51
CA GLN A 163 8.63 -6.96 -4.54
C GLN A 163 7.91 -7.51 -3.30
N LYS A 164 7.03 -8.51 -3.49
CA LYS A 164 6.37 -9.19 -2.38
C LYS A 164 7.38 -10.12 -1.70
N SER A 165 7.61 -9.91 -0.41
CA SER A 165 8.51 -10.71 0.44
C SER A 165 8.00 -12.13 0.68
#